data_AF-T0JXE6-F1
#
_entry.id   AF-T0JXE6-F1
#
_cell.length_a   1.000
_cell.length_b   1.000
_cell.length_c   1.000
_cell.angle_alpha   90.00
_cell.angle_beta   90.00
_cell.angle_gamma   90.00
#
_symmetry.space_group_name_H-M   'P 1'
#
loop_
_entity.id
_entity.type
_entity.pdbx_description
1 polymer ?
#
loop_
_entity_poly.entity_id
_entity_poly.type
_entity_poly.pdbx_seq_one_letter_code
_entity_poly.pdbx_strand_id
1 'polypeptide(L)'
;MVSSDPEWLPTRLVDIGLEAEAQWRIIVTAEEIEASPVVSYLTLSYRWGSRPTTMLLSSNLELLRDANQIAALPLTFREFIAIARFLGIRYLWIDCLCIMQDSEADWKIEAPMMRNVYTNSVCNIAASASDDPDSGLFRERDPAAIHPGVVKSTFATGHLEDHFILSEDYWDREINNGTLHKRGWVFQERFLKMMNQKMMNSQNNVKNEKNVNNQKKMKDQKIIKDQKKMKNQKKMKNQKKTRANHKEYAKS
;
A
#
# COMPACT_ATOMS: atom_id res chain seq x y z
N MET A 1 0.29 20.63 11.84
CA MET A 1 0.10 19.82 10.61
C MET A 1 1.46 19.28 10.24
N VAL A 2 1.65 17.96 10.23
CA VAL A 2 2.94 17.36 9.85
C VAL A 2 2.83 16.96 8.39
N SER A 3 3.62 17.61 7.53
CA SER A 3 3.72 17.25 6.12
C SER A 3 4.57 15.99 6.03
N SER A 4 4.09 14.97 5.30
CA SER A 4 4.95 13.90 4.79
C SER A 4 6.03 14.52 3.89
N ASP A 5 7.28 14.12 4.07
CA ASP A 5 8.37 14.54 3.20
C ASP A 5 8.64 13.39 2.21
N PRO A 6 8.27 13.54 0.92
CA PRO A 6 8.39 12.48 -0.07
C PRO A 6 9.84 12.09 -0.40
N GLU A 7 10.82 12.90 0.01
CA GLU A 7 12.26 12.64 -0.22
C GLU A 7 12.93 12.00 1.01
N TRP A 8 12.27 12.02 2.18
CA TRP A 8 12.85 11.47 3.40
C TRP A 8 12.76 9.94 3.42
N LEU A 9 13.88 9.28 3.73
CA LEU A 9 13.97 7.84 3.91
C LEU A 9 14.66 7.48 5.23
N PRO A 10 14.31 6.33 5.84
CA PRO A 10 15.10 5.76 6.94
C PRO A 10 16.55 5.52 6.49
N THR A 11 17.49 5.46 7.43
CA THR A 11 18.91 5.18 7.11
C THR A 11 19.11 3.80 6.48
N ARG A 12 18.29 2.83 6.87
CA ARG A 12 18.32 1.45 6.38
C ARG A 12 16.93 0.94 6.04
N LEU A 13 16.86 0.18 4.96
CA LEU A 13 15.66 -0.54 4.53
C LEU A 13 16.02 -2.00 4.23
N VAL A 14 15.02 -2.86 4.30
CA VAL A 14 15.11 -4.24 3.82
C VAL A 14 14.61 -4.26 2.38
N ASP A 15 15.50 -4.61 1.46
CA ASP A 15 15.20 -4.84 0.04
C ASP A 15 14.80 -6.30 -0.14
N ILE A 16 13.58 -6.51 -0.62
CA ILE A 16 13.01 -7.85 -0.84
C ILE A 16 12.94 -8.21 -2.33
N GLY A 17 13.58 -7.43 -3.20
CA GLY A 17 13.55 -7.64 -4.63
C GLY A 17 12.15 -7.49 -5.24
N LEU A 18 12.02 -7.87 -6.51
CA LEU A 18 10.76 -7.92 -7.23
C LEU A 18 10.18 -9.35 -7.20
N GLU A 19 9.00 -9.53 -7.81
CA GLU A 19 8.24 -10.78 -7.76
C GLU A 19 9.08 -12.05 -8.04
N ALA A 20 8.77 -13.12 -7.32
CA ALA A 20 9.42 -14.44 -7.36
C ALA A 20 10.88 -14.52 -6.87
N GLU A 21 11.52 -13.40 -6.47
CA GLU A 21 12.84 -13.48 -5.85
C GLU A 21 12.79 -14.21 -4.51
N ALA A 22 13.76 -15.10 -4.26
CA ALA A 22 13.84 -15.87 -3.02
C ALA A 22 14.71 -15.18 -1.95
N GLN A 23 15.26 -14.00 -2.27
CA GLN A 23 16.27 -13.36 -1.45
C GLN A 23 15.85 -11.99 -0.91
N TRP A 24 16.48 -11.60 0.19
CA TRP A 24 16.35 -10.30 0.82
C TRP A 24 17.72 -9.81 1.27
N ARG A 25 17.87 -8.50 1.47
CA ARG A 25 19.07 -7.89 2.03
C ARG A 25 18.77 -6.57 2.72
N ILE A 26 19.66 -6.12 3.60
CA ILE A 26 19.66 -4.77 4.14
C ILE A 26 20.38 -3.84 3.17
N ILE A 27 19.81 -2.67 2.94
CA ILE A 27 20.45 -1.60 2.18
C ILE A 27 20.63 -0.36 3.05
N VAL A 28 21.72 0.35 2.83
CA VAL A 28 21.91 1.71 3.39
C VAL A 28 21.40 2.70 2.36
N THR A 29 20.34 3.43 2.71
CA THR A 29 19.56 4.21 1.74
C THR A 29 20.38 5.31 1.10
N ALA A 30 21.18 6.03 1.87
CA ALA A 30 22.05 7.10 1.38
C ALA A 30 23.16 6.61 0.41
N GLU A 31 23.51 5.32 0.47
CA GLU A 31 24.56 4.72 -0.36
C GLU A 31 24.00 4.05 -1.62
N GLU A 32 22.82 3.44 -1.53
CA GLU A 32 22.30 2.51 -2.54
C GLU A 32 21.04 3.00 -3.27
N ILE A 33 20.37 4.04 -2.76
CA ILE A 33 19.18 4.60 -3.40
C ILE A 33 19.55 5.92 -4.09
N GLU A 34 19.41 5.96 -5.41
CA GLU A 34 19.57 7.19 -6.18
C GLU A 34 18.47 8.21 -5.81
N ALA A 35 18.79 9.51 -5.89
CA ALA A 35 17.93 10.62 -5.47
C ALA A 35 16.58 10.74 -6.21
N SER A 36 16.32 9.91 -7.23
CA SER A 36 15.05 9.86 -7.96
C SER A 36 14.90 8.46 -8.55
N PRO A 37 13.97 7.61 -8.07
CA PRO A 37 12.54 7.91 -7.87
C PRO A 37 12.08 7.96 -6.39
N VAL A 38 10.81 8.35 -6.18
CA VAL A 38 10.14 8.25 -4.88
C VAL A 38 10.14 6.81 -4.41
N VAL A 39 10.83 6.53 -3.30
CA VAL A 39 10.90 5.20 -2.71
C VAL A 39 9.76 5.01 -1.71
N SER A 40 9.00 3.94 -1.91
CA SER A 40 7.90 3.54 -1.04
C SER A 40 8.30 2.33 -0.22
N TYR A 41 7.97 2.33 1.08
CA TYR A 41 8.23 1.22 1.97
C TYR A 41 7.06 0.95 2.94
N LEU A 42 6.99 -0.28 3.45
CA LEU A 42 6.09 -0.69 4.52
C LEU A 42 6.82 -0.81 5.86
N THR A 43 6.11 -0.61 6.96
CA THR A 43 6.63 -0.88 8.32
C THR A 43 5.90 -2.06 8.94
N LEU A 44 6.60 -2.81 9.80
CA LEU A 44 6.03 -3.90 10.59
C LEU A 44 6.08 -3.57 12.09
N SER A 45 4.93 -3.69 12.74
CA SER A 45 4.83 -3.67 14.20
C SER A 45 4.52 -5.07 14.70
N TYR A 46 5.43 -5.64 15.48
CA TYR A 46 5.34 -7.01 15.96
C TYR A 46 6.04 -7.16 17.33
N ARG A 47 5.93 -8.35 17.91
CA ARG A 47 6.65 -8.72 19.14
C ARG A 47 7.88 -9.53 18.80
N TRP A 48 9.02 -9.18 19.38
CA TRP A 48 10.29 -9.85 19.14
C TRP A 48 10.37 -11.26 19.75
N GLY A 49 9.39 -11.64 20.56
CA GLY A 49 9.45 -12.86 21.37
C GLY A 49 10.45 -12.78 22.51
N SER A 50 10.69 -13.90 23.19
CA SER A 50 11.62 -14.00 24.32
C SER A 50 13.08 -14.23 23.91
N ARG A 51 13.30 -14.77 22.71
CA ARG A 51 14.64 -15.06 22.15
C ARG A 51 14.70 -14.69 20.67
N PRO A 52 14.73 -13.38 20.37
CA PRO A 52 14.89 -12.92 19.00
C PRO A 52 16.20 -13.44 18.36
N THR A 53 16.06 -14.15 17.24
CA THR A 53 17.16 -14.83 16.52
C THR A 53 17.63 -14.08 15.28
N THR A 54 16.78 -13.20 14.72
CA THR A 54 17.10 -12.42 13.53
C THR A 54 17.14 -10.94 13.90
N MET A 55 18.34 -10.41 14.07
CA MET A 55 18.58 -8.98 14.33
C MET A 55 19.82 -8.49 13.61
N LEU A 56 19.83 -7.19 13.32
CA LEU A 56 21.01 -6.46 12.90
C LEU A 56 21.90 -6.18 14.11
N LEU A 57 23.13 -6.66 14.01
CA LEU A 57 24.23 -6.43 14.94
C LEU A 57 25.41 -5.84 14.18
N SER A 58 26.28 -5.13 14.89
CA SER A 58 27.52 -4.58 14.35
C SER A 58 28.36 -5.67 13.63
N SER A 59 28.34 -6.89 14.16
CA SER A 59 29.10 -8.03 13.65
C SER A 59 28.51 -8.72 12.41
N ASN A 60 27.22 -8.51 12.11
CA ASN A 60 26.54 -9.21 11.02
C ASN A 60 26.01 -8.28 9.92
N LEU A 61 26.27 -6.97 10.01
CA LEU A 61 25.81 -5.99 9.03
C LEU A 61 26.19 -6.39 7.61
N GLU A 62 27.47 -6.64 7.35
CA GLU A 62 27.94 -7.01 5.99
C GLU A 62 27.28 -8.29 5.47
N LEU A 63 27.13 -9.30 6.33
CA LEU A 63 26.43 -10.54 5.99
C LEU A 63 24.96 -10.29 5.62
N LEU A 64 24.29 -9.37 6.32
CA LEU A 64 22.89 -9.04 6.05
C LEU A 64 22.72 -8.09 4.85
N ARG A 65 23.78 -7.41 4.40
CA ARG A 65 23.80 -6.62 3.15
C ARG A 65 23.94 -7.49 1.91
N ASP A 66 24.46 -8.70 2.06
CA ASP A 66 24.47 -9.73 1.03
C ASP A 66 23.06 -10.34 0.81
N ALA A 67 22.92 -11.09 -0.28
CA ALA A 67 21.66 -11.72 -0.63
C ALA A 67 21.38 -12.95 0.25
N ASN A 68 20.42 -12.82 1.17
CA ASN A 68 20.02 -13.84 2.14
C ASN A 68 18.70 -14.51 1.75
N GLN A 69 18.50 -15.77 2.11
CA GLN A 69 17.28 -16.50 1.74
C GLN A 69 16.08 -16.07 2.60
N ILE A 70 14.96 -15.72 1.96
CA ILE A 70 13.69 -15.37 2.63
C ILE A 70 13.18 -16.57 3.45
N ALA A 71 13.41 -17.79 2.98
CA ALA A 71 12.98 -19.01 3.68
C ALA A 71 13.57 -19.16 5.09
N ALA A 72 14.72 -18.52 5.36
CA ALA A 72 15.37 -18.54 6.67
C ALA A 72 14.82 -17.50 7.66
N LEU A 73 13.96 -16.58 7.19
CA LEU A 73 13.33 -15.59 8.05
C LEU A 73 12.20 -16.20 8.89
N PRO A 74 11.92 -15.63 10.08
CA PRO A 74 10.74 -15.97 10.86
C PRO A 74 9.44 -15.86 10.04
N LEU A 75 8.43 -16.65 10.40
CA LEU A 75 7.18 -16.74 9.64
C LEU A 75 6.50 -15.36 9.47
N THR A 76 6.46 -14.55 10.52
CA THR A 76 5.88 -13.19 10.49
C THR A 76 6.56 -12.31 9.44
N PHE A 77 7.88 -12.43 9.27
CA PHE A 77 8.62 -11.63 8.30
C PHE A 77 8.39 -12.15 6.89
N ARG A 78 8.37 -13.47 6.68
CA ARG A 78 8.06 -14.08 5.38
C ARG A 78 6.66 -13.68 4.88
N GLU A 79 5.67 -13.69 5.77
CA GLU A 79 4.31 -13.29 5.42
C GLU A 79 4.20 -11.77 5.25
N PHE A 80 4.98 -10.98 5.99
CA PHE A 80 5.06 -9.53 5.75
C PHE A 80 5.63 -9.23 4.35
N ILE A 81 6.67 -9.95 3.92
CA ILE A 81 7.21 -9.87 2.56
C ILE A 81 6.15 -10.23 1.53
N ALA A 82 5.35 -11.28 1.77
CA ALA A 82 4.26 -11.67 0.88
C ALA A 82 3.20 -10.56 0.75
N ILE A 83 2.81 -9.93 1.87
CA ILE A 83 1.88 -8.78 1.87
C ILE A 83 2.48 -7.61 1.09
N ALA A 84 3.75 -7.29 1.30
CA ALA A 84 4.41 -6.18 0.62
C ALA A 84 4.45 -6.38 -0.90
N ARG A 85 4.81 -7.59 -1.35
CA ARG A 85 4.78 -7.94 -2.78
C ARG A 85 3.39 -7.86 -3.37
N PHE A 86 2.38 -8.34 -2.65
CA PHE A 86 0.98 -8.22 -3.07
C PHE A 86 0.56 -6.74 -3.25
N LEU A 87 1.10 -5.84 -2.43
CA LEU A 87 0.86 -4.39 -2.53
C LEU A 87 1.79 -3.67 -3.53
N GLY A 88 2.70 -4.39 -4.19
CA GLY A 88 3.68 -3.81 -5.13
C GLY A 88 4.77 -2.98 -4.45
N ILE A 89 5.06 -3.24 -3.17
CA ILE A 89 6.09 -2.53 -2.38
C ILE A 89 7.33 -3.41 -2.21
N ARG A 90 8.48 -2.89 -2.65
CA ARG A 90 9.79 -3.56 -2.63
C ARG A 90 10.59 -3.36 -1.34
N TYR A 91 10.35 -2.28 -0.62
CA TYR A 91 11.18 -1.94 0.55
C TYR A 91 10.39 -2.07 1.84
N LEU A 92 11.04 -2.58 2.87
CA LEU A 92 10.45 -2.75 4.19
C LEU A 92 11.30 -2.07 5.24
N TRP A 93 10.68 -1.75 6.36
CA TRP A 93 11.35 -1.36 7.58
C TRP A 93 10.87 -2.25 8.73
N ILE A 94 11.81 -2.94 9.35
CA ILE A 94 11.59 -3.81 10.50
C ILE A 94 12.63 -3.38 11.54
N ASP A 95 12.17 -2.95 12.72
CA ASP A 95 13.02 -2.35 13.76
C ASP A 95 14.28 -3.16 14.06
N CYS A 96 14.16 -4.48 14.25
CA CYS A 96 15.27 -5.35 14.57
C CYS A 96 16.27 -5.53 13.41
N LEU A 97 15.88 -5.26 12.17
CA LEU A 97 16.74 -5.36 10.98
C LEU A 97 17.25 -4.01 10.49
N CYS A 98 16.59 -2.91 10.85
CA CYS A 98 16.94 -1.57 10.39
C CYS A 98 17.65 -0.74 11.47
N ILE A 99 17.66 -1.19 12.72
CA ILE A 99 18.39 -0.55 13.83
C ILE A 99 19.41 -1.55 14.36
N MET A 100 20.63 -1.07 14.61
CA MET A 100 21.71 -1.89 15.15
C MET A 100 21.52 -2.11 16.66
N GLN A 101 21.29 -3.34 17.06
CA GLN A 101 20.78 -3.67 18.40
C GLN A 101 21.84 -3.69 19.50
N ASP A 102 23.11 -3.77 19.12
CA ASP A 102 24.27 -3.74 20.01
C ASP A 102 25.00 -2.38 20.01
N SER A 103 24.43 -1.34 19.37
CA SER A 103 25.05 -0.02 19.25
C SER A 103 24.18 1.08 19.85
N GLU A 104 24.60 1.59 21.02
CA GLU A 104 23.95 2.74 21.66
C GLU A 104 24.04 4.01 20.79
N ALA A 105 25.13 4.15 20.03
CA ALA A 105 25.34 5.27 19.13
C ALA A 105 24.32 5.27 17.98
N ASP A 106 24.10 4.10 17.36
CA ASP A 106 23.09 3.93 16.31
C ASP A 106 21.68 4.13 16.87
N TRP A 107 21.40 3.56 18.04
CA TRP A 107 20.11 3.77 18.73
C TRP A 107 19.78 5.24 18.98
N LYS A 108 20.78 6.05 19.40
CA LYS A 108 20.61 7.50 19.62
C LYS A 108 20.24 8.26 18.35
N ILE A 109 20.60 7.74 17.18
CA ILE A 109 20.28 8.32 15.88
C ILE A 109 18.90 7.84 15.41
N GLU A 110 18.65 6.53 15.49
CA GLU A 110 17.43 5.91 14.94
C GLU A 110 16.18 6.13 15.79
N ALA A 111 16.31 6.07 17.12
CA ALA A 111 15.14 6.16 18.01
C ALA A 111 14.36 7.48 17.87
N PRO A 112 15.01 8.66 17.75
CA PRO A 112 14.31 9.91 17.46
C PRO A 112 13.63 9.92 16.08
N MET A 113 14.16 9.18 15.10
CA MET A 113 13.66 9.14 13.73
C MET A 113 12.47 8.21 13.53
N MET A 114 12.16 7.32 14.48
CA MET A 114 11.04 6.38 14.38
C MET A 114 9.73 7.04 13.97
N ARG A 115 9.45 8.24 14.50
CA ARG A 115 8.26 9.02 14.10
C ARG A 115 8.22 9.26 12.59
N ASN A 116 9.35 9.64 12.00
CA ASN A 116 9.47 9.92 10.57
C ASN A 116 9.37 8.62 9.76
N VAL A 117 9.98 7.54 10.25
CA VAL A 117 9.84 6.20 9.66
C VAL A 117 8.37 5.81 9.49
N TYR A 118 7.58 5.91 10.56
CA TYR A 118 6.17 5.53 10.49
C TYR A 118 5.34 6.53 9.67
N THR A 119 5.68 7.82 9.73
CA THR A 119 4.92 8.89 9.03
C THR A 119 5.09 8.85 7.51
N ASN A 120 6.28 8.51 7.02
CA ASN A 120 6.60 8.48 5.59
C ASN A 120 6.41 7.08 4.94
N SER A 121 6.15 6.04 5.73
CA SER A 121 5.76 4.73 5.19
C SER A 121 4.39 4.75 4.51
N VAL A 122 4.16 3.86 3.54
CA VAL A 122 2.85 3.74 2.86
C VAL A 122 1.77 3.29 3.83
N CYS A 123 2.03 2.22 4.60
CA CYS A 123 1.17 1.78 5.69
C CYS A 123 1.95 0.95 6.71
N ASN A 124 1.31 0.66 7.86
CA ASN A 124 1.84 -0.27 8.87
C ASN A 124 1.12 -1.59 8.72
N ILE A 125 1.88 -2.68 8.82
CA ILE A 125 1.30 -3.99 9.09
C ILE A 125 1.54 -4.28 10.57
N ALA A 126 0.47 -4.57 11.30
CA ALA A 126 0.54 -4.87 12.73
C ALA A 126 0.24 -6.35 12.97
N ALA A 127 1.18 -7.07 13.57
CA ALA A 127 1.05 -8.47 13.96
C ALA A 127 0.28 -8.61 15.28
N SER A 128 -0.93 -8.03 15.37
CA SER A 128 -1.66 -7.90 16.65
C SER A 128 -2.10 -9.23 17.27
N ALA A 129 -2.22 -10.30 16.46
CA ALA A 129 -2.62 -11.63 16.90
C ALA A 129 -1.43 -12.57 17.19
N SER A 130 -0.20 -12.04 17.22
CA SER A 130 1.03 -12.83 17.27
C SER A 130 1.94 -12.36 18.39
N ASP A 131 2.40 -13.31 19.22
CA ASP A 131 3.22 -13.00 20.39
C ASP A 131 4.72 -13.05 20.12
N ASP A 132 5.12 -13.61 18.98
CA ASP A 132 6.50 -13.76 18.54
C ASP A 132 6.63 -13.71 17.00
N PRO A 133 7.87 -13.64 16.47
CA PRO A 133 8.13 -13.57 15.03
C PRO A 133 7.84 -14.88 14.27
N ASP A 134 7.64 -15.99 14.97
CA ASP A 134 7.42 -17.32 14.36
C ASP A 134 5.94 -17.68 14.22
N SER A 135 5.06 -16.91 14.88
CA SER A 135 3.60 -17.10 14.89
C SER A 135 2.89 -16.74 13.57
N GLY A 136 3.51 -15.93 12.71
CA GLY A 136 2.92 -15.48 11.44
C GLY A 136 1.96 -14.29 11.56
N LEU A 137 1.45 -13.84 10.43
CA LEU A 137 0.44 -12.81 10.20
C LEU A 137 -0.88 -13.38 9.68
N PHE A 138 -0.83 -14.46 8.89
CA PHE A 138 -2.03 -15.07 8.33
C PHE A 138 -2.69 -16.00 9.35
N ARG A 139 -4.02 -15.93 9.40
CA ARG A 139 -4.84 -16.74 10.29
C ARG A 139 -5.97 -17.33 9.49
N GLU A 140 -6.21 -18.63 9.66
CA GLU A 140 -7.45 -19.23 9.23
C GLU A 140 -8.59 -18.61 10.02
N ARG A 141 -9.65 -18.22 9.31
CA ARG A 141 -10.86 -17.73 9.94
C ARG A 141 -12.03 -18.49 9.35
N ASP A 142 -12.89 -19.00 10.21
CA ASP A 142 -14.18 -19.50 9.79
C ASP A 142 -15.08 -18.31 9.44
N PRO A 143 -15.50 -18.13 8.18
CA PRO A 143 -16.40 -17.04 7.80
C PRO A 143 -17.68 -17.04 8.65
N ALA A 144 -18.20 -18.23 9.01
CA ALA A 144 -19.39 -18.37 9.84
C ALA A 144 -19.21 -17.78 11.24
N ALA A 145 -17.99 -17.75 11.78
CA ALA A 145 -17.66 -17.17 13.07
C ALA A 145 -17.44 -15.64 13.04
N ILE A 146 -17.30 -15.04 11.85
CA ILE A 146 -17.13 -13.57 11.68
C ILE A 146 -18.44 -12.89 11.29
N HIS A 147 -19.41 -13.65 10.78
CA HIS A 147 -20.72 -13.10 10.48
C HIS A 147 -21.38 -12.61 11.78
N PRO A 148 -21.86 -11.35 11.84
CA PRO A 148 -22.64 -10.91 12.97
C PRO A 148 -23.84 -11.85 13.11
N GLY A 149 -24.20 -12.22 14.34
CA GLY A 149 -25.41 -13.00 14.56
C GLY A 149 -26.61 -12.21 14.03
N VAL A 150 -27.40 -12.80 13.13
CA VAL A 150 -28.58 -12.12 12.58
C VAL A 150 -29.82 -12.63 13.30
N VAL A 151 -30.57 -11.72 13.92
CA VAL A 151 -31.87 -12.02 14.52
C VAL A 151 -32.94 -11.25 13.77
N LYS A 152 -33.95 -11.99 13.28
CA LYS A 152 -35.13 -11.37 12.68
C LYS A 152 -36.08 -10.92 13.78
N SER A 153 -36.38 -9.63 13.83
CA SER A 153 -37.24 -9.06 14.86
C SER A 153 -38.04 -7.88 14.33
N THR A 154 -39.25 -7.73 14.86
CA THR A 154 -40.14 -6.59 14.63
C THR A 154 -39.94 -5.46 15.65
N PHE A 155 -38.95 -5.59 16.54
CA PHE A 155 -38.81 -4.77 17.74
C PHE A 155 -38.62 -3.26 17.48
N ALA A 156 -37.87 -2.87 16.45
CA ALA A 156 -37.55 -1.46 16.21
C ALA A 156 -38.57 -0.74 15.32
N THR A 157 -39.14 -1.42 14.34
CA THR A 157 -39.92 -0.82 13.24
C THR A 157 -41.33 -1.39 13.11
N GLY A 158 -41.69 -2.44 13.84
CA GLY A 158 -42.95 -3.17 13.69
C GLY A 158 -43.00 -4.10 12.47
N HIS A 159 -41.97 -4.07 11.62
CA HIS A 159 -41.81 -4.94 10.46
C HIS A 159 -40.68 -5.94 10.69
N LEU A 160 -40.81 -7.13 10.09
CA LEU A 160 -39.80 -8.17 10.26
C LEU A 160 -38.53 -7.76 9.53
N GLU A 161 -37.49 -7.40 10.29
CA GLU A 161 -36.22 -6.93 9.78
C GLU A 161 -35.06 -7.72 10.40
N ASP A 162 -33.94 -7.77 9.67
CA ASP A 162 -32.70 -8.37 10.14
C ASP A 162 -31.98 -7.41 11.09
N HIS A 163 -31.72 -7.86 12.32
CA HIS A 163 -30.92 -7.14 13.31
C HIS A 163 -29.58 -7.85 13.48
N PHE A 164 -28.49 -7.10 13.42
CA PHE A 164 -27.14 -7.61 13.61
C PHE A 164 -26.73 -7.51 15.07
N ILE A 165 -26.40 -8.65 15.68
CA ILE A 165 -25.82 -8.72 17.02
C ILE A 165 -24.31 -8.61 16.88
N LEU A 166 -23.76 -7.57 17.49
CA LEU A 166 -22.34 -7.33 17.63
C LEU A 166 -22.01 -7.34 19.12
N SER A 167 -20.90 -7.97 19.50
CA SER A 167 -20.42 -7.88 20.89
C SER A 167 -19.88 -6.48 21.12
N GLU A 168 -20.41 -5.81 22.14
CA GLU A 168 -20.06 -4.43 22.49
C GLU A 168 -18.57 -4.29 22.85
N ASP A 169 -18.00 -5.35 23.44
CA ASP A 169 -16.61 -5.45 23.88
C ASP A 169 -15.63 -5.88 22.77
N TYR A 170 -16.08 -6.16 21.54
CA TYR A 170 -15.22 -6.70 20.48
C TYR A 170 -14.00 -5.82 20.21
N TRP A 171 -14.22 -4.51 20.08
CA TRP A 171 -13.14 -3.55 19.85
C TRP A 171 -12.16 -3.47 21.03
N ASP A 172 -12.68 -3.57 22.25
CA ASP A 172 -11.84 -3.53 23.43
C ASP A 172 -11.02 -4.79 23.59
N ARG A 173 -11.61 -5.95 23.38
CA ARG A 173 -10.94 -7.26 23.50
C ARG A 173 -9.87 -7.45 22.43
N GLU A 174 -10.23 -7.24 21.16
CA GLU A 174 -9.36 -7.60 20.03
C GLU A 174 -8.39 -6.49 19.64
N ILE A 175 -8.73 -5.22 19.87
CA ILE A 175 -7.94 -4.07 19.42
C ILE A 175 -7.37 -3.25 20.57
N ASN A 176 -8.12 -2.90 21.61
CA ASN A 176 -7.55 -2.06 22.67
C ASN A 176 -6.74 -2.86 23.69
N ASN A 177 -7.11 -4.12 23.96
CA ASN A 177 -6.46 -5.01 24.94
C ASN A 177 -5.49 -6.02 24.32
N GLY A 178 -5.36 -6.06 22.99
CA GLY A 178 -4.41 -6.93 22.29
C GLY A 178 -2.97 -6.74 22.81
N THR A 179 -2.19 -7.82 22.87
CA THR A 179 -0.86 -7.84 23.51
C THR A 179 0.12 -6.84 22.89
N LEU A 180 -0.03 -6.55 21.59
CA LEU A 180 0.72 -5.52 20.89
C LEU A 180 0.51 -4.12 21.51
N HIS A 181 -0.72 -3.79 21.90
CA HIS A 181 -1.14 -2.46 22.36
C HIS A 181 -0.69 -2.10 23.78
N LYS A 182 -0.08 -3.04 24.50
CA LYS A 182 0.51 -2.81 25.84
C LYS A 182 1.92 -2.21 25.79
N ARG A 183 2.50 -1.99 24.60
CA ARG A 183 3.84 -1.41 24.42
C ARG A 183 3.76 0.10 24.18
N GLY A 184 4.66 0.87 24.81
CA GLY A 184 4.71 2.33 24.69
C GLY A 184 4.85 2.86 23.26
N TRP A 185 5.41 2.05 22.35
CA TRP A 185 5.61 2.39 20.94
C TRP A 185 4.33 2.39 20.10
N VAL A 186 3.30 1.62 20.49
CA VAL A 186 2.06 1.46 19.71
C VAL A 186 1.19 2.73 19.70
N PHE A 187 1.40 3.62 20.66
CA PHE A 187 0.74 4.92 20.66
C PHE A 187 1.14 5.78 19.45
N GLN A 188 2.43 5.79 19.08
CA GLN A 188 2.91 6.54 17.92
C GLN A 188 2.40 5.93 16.60
N GLU A 189 2.35 4.60 16.52
CA GLU A 189 1.90 3.85 15.34
C GLU A 189 0.42 4.12 15.00
N ARG A 190 -0.45 4.19 16.03
CA ARG A 190 -1.91 4.31 15.85
C ARG A 190 -2.36 5.75 15.56
N PHE A 191 -1.72 6.75 16.17
CA PHE A 191 -2.12 8.16 15.98
C PHE A 191 -1.54 8.81 14.72
N LEU A 192 -0.34 8.41 14.27
CA LEU A 192 0.29 9.05 13.10
C LEU A 192 -0.29 8.55 11.77
N LYS A 193 -0.71 7.29 11.68
CA LYS A 193 -1.22 6.72 10.41
C LYS A 193 -2.69 7.03 10.13
N MET A 194 -3.51 7.18 11.18
CA MET A 194 -4.93 7.54 11.02
C MET A 194 -5.11 8.93 10.40
N MET A 195 -4.09 9.81 10.51
CA MET A 195 -4.12 11.16 9.93
C MET A 195 -3.94 11.16 8.40
N ASN A 196 -3.20 10.19 7.84
CA ASN A 196 -2.92 10.12 6.39
C ASN A 196 -4.01 9.43 5.55
N GLN A 197 -4.80 8.51 6.11
CA GLN A 197 -5.93 7.90 5.39
C GLN A 197 -6.92 8.97 4.90
N LYS A 198 -7.15 10.01 5.72
CA LYS A 198 -8.00 11.15 5.34
C LYS A 198 -7.39 11.99 4.20
N MET A 199 -6.06 12.08 4.12
CA MET A 199 -5.39 12.85 3.05
C MET A 199 -5.33 12.09 1.72
N MET A 200 -5.10 10.78 1.74
CA MET A 200 -5.06 9.94 0.53
C MET A 200 -6.42 9.82 -0.16
N ASN A 201 -7.52 9.79 0.61
CA ASN A 201 -8.87 9.81 0.04
C ASN A 201 -9.19 11.13 -0.70
N SER A 202 -8.61 12.25 -0.26
CA SER A 202 -8.77 13.55 -0.94
C SER A 202 -7.99 13.61 -2.26
N GLN A 203 -6.76 13.09 -2.30
CA GLN A 203 -5.95 13.08 -3.53
C GLN A 203 -6.44 12.06 -4.57
N ASN A 204 -6.99 10.92 -4.14
CA ASN A 204 -7.58 9.93 -5.04
C ASN A 204 -8.87 10.43 -5.71
N ASN A 205 -9.69 11.23 -5.03
CA ASN A 205 -10.84 11.90 -5.65
C ASN A 205 -10.41 12.87 -6.75
N VAL A 206 -9.37 13.68 -6.51
CA VAL A 206 -8.86 14.65 -7.51
C VAL A 206 -8.22 13.94 -8.72
N LYS A 207 -7.52 12.82 -8.51
CA LYS A 207 -6.95 12.02 -9.61
C LYS A 207 -8.03 11.32 -10.44
N ASN A 208 -9.09 10.82 -9.80
CA ASN A 208 -10.24 10.22 -10.51
C ASN A 208 -11.00 11.26 -11.34
N GLU A 209 -11.24 12.47 -10.81
CA GLU A 209 -11.88 13.55 -11.57
C GLU A 209 -11.05 13.98 -12.79
N LYS A 210 -9.73 14.06 -12.66
CA LYS A 210 -8.83 14.38 -13.79
C LYS A 210 -8.84 13.28 -14.86
N ASN A 211 -8.88 12.02 -14.47
CA ASN A 211 -8.95 10.89 -15.41
C ASN A 211 -10.29 10.83 -16.16
N VAL A 212 -11.41 11.04 -15.47
CA VAL A 212 -12.73 11.10 -16.11
C VAL A 212 -12.82 12.27 -17.09
N ASN A 213 -12.29 13.43 -16.73
CA ASN A 213 -12.26 14.60 -17.61
C ASN A 213 -11.36 14.42 -18.84
N ASN A 214 -10.21 13.75 -18.70
CA ASN A 214 -9.34 13.42 -19.84
C ASN A 214 -9.96 12.39 -20.78
N GLN A 215 -10.63 11.36 -20.25
CA GLN A 215 -11.36 10.40 -21.08
C GLN A 215 -12.52 11.06 -21.83
N LYS A 216 -13.24 11.98 -21.20
CA LYS A 216 -14.31 12.75 -21.84
C LYS A 216 -13.77 13.61 -22.98
N LYS A 217 -12.68 14.34 -22.75
CA LYS A 217 -11.99 15.13 -23.80
C LYS A 217 -11.50 14.28 -24.98
N MET A 218 -10.95 13.08 -24.73
CA MET A 218 -10.52 12.19 -25.81
C MET A 218 -11.69 11.66 -26.64
N LYS A 219 -12.83 11.33 -26.01
CA LYS A 219 -14.05 10.92 -26.71
C LYS A 219 -14.61 12.05 -27.58
N ASP A 220 -14.66 13.27 -27.05
CA ASP A 220 -15.14 14.44 -27.80
C ASP A 220 -14.24 14.76 -29.01
N GLN A 221 -12.92 14.68 -28.85
CA GLN A 221 -11.98 14.86 -29.97
C GLN A 221 -12.13 13.78 -31.05
N LYS A 222 -12.42 12.53 -30.66
CA LYS A 222 -12.65 11.42 -31.59
C LYS A 222 -13.93 11.67 -32.41
N ILE A 223 -15.01 12.09 -31.74
CA ILE A 223 -16.28 12.44 -32.41
C ILE A 223 -16.07 13.59 -33.40
N ILE A 224 -15.32 14.64 -33.02
CA ILE A 224 -15.04 15.77 -33.91
C ILE A 224 -14.22 15.33 -35.14
N LYS A 225 -13.23 14.44 -34.95
CA LYS A 225 -12.43 13.89 -36.06
C LYS A 225 -13.29 13.06 -37.02
N ASP A 226 -14.19 12.24 -36.50
CA ASP A 226 -15.08 11.40 -37.30
C ASP A 226 -16.12 12.22 -38.07
N GLN A 227 -16.67 13.29 -37.46
CA GLN A 227 -17.54 14.23 -38.14
C GLN A 227 -16.83 14.99 -39.28
N LYS A 228 -15.57 15.40 -39.08
CA LYS A 228 -14.75 16.02 -40.14
C LYS A 228 -14.50 15.04 -41.29
N LYS A 229 -14.21 13.78 -40.97
CA LYS A 229 -13.97 12.71 -41.98
C LYS A 229 -15.22 12.44 -42.82
N MET A 230 -16.40 12.38 -42.19
CA MET A 230 -17.68 12.25 -42.90
C MET A 230 -18.00 13.44 -43.80
N LYS A 231 -17.75 14.68 -43.33
CA LYS A 231 -17.94 15.89 -44.16
C LYS A 231 -17.02 15.89 -45.39
N ASN A 232 -15.76 15.48 -45.23
CA ASN A 232 -14.83 15.38 -46.36
C ASN A 232 -15.24 14.30 -47.36
N GLN A 233 -15.72 13.14 -46.90
CA GLN A 233 -16.24 12.10 -47.79
C GLN A 233 -17.48 12.55 -48.57
N LYS A 234 -18.41 13.27 -47.94
CA LYS A 234 -19.56 13.86 -48.62
C LYS A 234 -19.14 14.89 -49.67
N LYS A 235 -18.14 15.73 -49.37
CA LYS A 235 -17.61 16.74 -50.30
C LYS A 235 -16.96 16.11 -51.54
N MET A 236 -16.18 15.04 -51.37
CA MET A 236 -15.61 14.28 -52.50
C MET A 236 -16.67 13.59 -53.36
N LYS A 237 -17.72 13.03 -52.75
CA LYS A 237 -18.83 12.40 -53.49
C LYS A 237 -19.59 13.44 -54.33
N ASN A 238 -19.82 14.64 -53.79
CA ASN A 238 -20.45 15.73 -54.55
C ASN A 238 -19.57 16.21 -55.71
N GLN A 239 -18.26 16.40 -55.52
CA GLN A 239 -17.35 16.77 -56.61
C GLN A 239 -17.27 15.74 -57.73
N LYS A 240 -17.36 14.43 -57.39
CA LYS A 240 -17.44 13.36 -58.40
C LYS A 240 -18.76 13.41 -59.18
N LYS A 241 -19.88 13.75 -58.52
CA LYS A 241 -21.18 13.95 -59.18
C LYS A 241 -21.19 15.15 -60.13
N THR A 242 -20.63 16.30 -59.74
CA THR A 242 -20.54 17.49 -60.61
C THR A 242 -19.64 17.25 -61.82
N ARG A 243 -18.54 16.51 -61.66
CA ARG A 243 -17.67 16.11 -62.79
C ARG A 243 -18.32 15.10 -63.73
N ALA A 244 -19.24 14.26 -63.24
CA ALA A 244 -20.02 13.36 -64.09
C ALA A 244 -21.04 14.13 -64.93
N ASN A 245 -21.78 15.07 -64.31
CA ASN A 245 -22.76 15.90 -65.03
C ASN A 245 -22.10 16.80 -66.08
N HIS A 246 -20.92 17.37 -65.82
CA HIS A 246 -20.20 18.18 -66.82
C HIS A 246 -19.72 17.37 -68.04
N LYS A 247 -19.53 16.05 -67.90
CA LYS A 247 -19.18 15.16 -69.03
C LYS A 247 -20.40 14.77 -69.87
N GLU A 248 -21.61 14.85 -69.33
CA GLU A 248 -22.85 14.64 -70.08
C GLU A 248 -23.21 15.85 -70.94
N TYR A 249 -22.99 17.08 -70.46
CA TYR A 249 -23.28 18.30 -71.23
C TYR A 249 -22.27 18.60 -72.35
N ALA A 250 -21.07 18.00 -72.33
CA ALA A 250 -20.07 18.18 -73.39
C ALA A 250 -20.25 17.20 -74.58
N LYS A 251 -21.35 16.44 -74.60
CA LYS A 251 -21.72 15.47 -75.65
C LYS A 251 -23.03 15.82 -76.39
N SER A 252 -23.55 17.04 -76.23
CA SER A 252 -24.66 17.58 -77.02
C SER A 252 -24.22 18.80 -77.81
#